data_AF-A0A9D9T3R8-F1
#
_entry.id   AF-A0A9D9T3R8-F1
#
_cell.length_a   1.000
_cell.length_b   1.000
_cell.length_c   1.000
_cell.angle_alpha   90.00
_cell.angle_beta   90.00
_cell.angle_gamma   90.00
#
_symmetry.space_group_name_H-M   'P 1'
#
loop_
_entity.id
_entity.type
_entity.pdbx_description
1 polymer ?
#
loop_
_entity_poly.entity_id
_entity_poly.type
_entity_poly.pdbx_seq_one_letter_code
_entity_poly.pdbx_strand_id
1 'polypeptide(L)'
;VISRGDYNAIPAQLHRIETSSDTKTNDFNFPIQSMALFQDKLLISQPNSLSIKTFNTLSESNILSDFFIASSITTFYGMYFSAISNKIYCFDANNYNATGFVLQYDLNGVFEKKYHVGLNPSKIVIYE
;
A
#
# COMPACT_ATOMS: atom_id res chain seq x y z
N VAL A 1 -9.41 1.41 -7.99
CA VAL A 1 -8.74 2.74 -7.98
C VAL A 1 -8.91 3.38 -6.61
N ILE A 2 -7.97 4.21 -6.16
CA ILE A 2 -8.16 5.03 -4.96
C ILE A 2 -8.55 6.43 -5.40
N SER A 3 -9.73 6.90 -4.97
CA SER A 3 -10.06 8.32 -5.07
C SER A 3 -9.37 9.06 -3.92
N ARG A 4 -8.62 10.12 -4.22
CA ARG A 4 -8.07 11.05 -3.24
C ARG A 4 -8.65 12.42 -3.59
N GLY A 5 -9.79 12.76 -2.98
CA GLY A 5 -10.59 13.94 -3.31
C GLY A 5 -10.32 15.12 -2.38
N ASP A 6 -11.33 15.98 -2.19
CA ASP A 6 -11.36 16.96 -1.10
C ASP A 6 -11.26 16.21 0.23
N TYR A 7 -10.05 16.21 0.83
CA TYR A 7 -9.73 15.47 2.05
C TYR A 7 -10.68 15.77 3.22
N ASN A 8 -11.34 16.93 3.22
CA ASN A 8 -12.25 17.33 4.28
C ASN A 8 -13.71 16.92 4.01
N ALA A 9 -14.09 16.68 2.74
CA ALA A 9 -15.47 16.39 2.34
C ALA A 9 -15.68 14.95 1.82
N ILE A 10 -14.68 14.37 1.15
CA ILE A 10 -14.76 13.03 0.54
C ILE A 10 -13.51 12.23 0.94
N PRO A 11 -13.63 11.32 1.93
CA PRO A 11 -12.49 10.55 2.38
C PRO A 11 -11.98 9.63 1.27
N ALA A 12 -10.68 9.37 1.28
CA ALA A 12 -10.05 8.48 0.32
C ALA A 12 -10.59 7.05 0.48
N GLN A 13 -11.11 6.50 -0.62
CA GLN A 13 -11.84 5.23 -0.67
C GLN A 13 -11.41 4.40 -1.87
N LEU A 14 -11.54 3.07 -1.70
CA LEU A 14 -11.31 2.10 -2.76
C LEU A 14 -12.60 1.93 -3.57
N HIS A 15 -12.44 1.94 -4.90
CA HIS A 15 -13.52 1.75 -5.87
C HIS A 15 -13.18 0.62 -6.83
N ARG A 16 -14.20 -0.16 -7.20
CA ARG A 16 -14.15 -1.08 -8.33
C ARG A 16 -14.75 -0.40 -9.56
N ILE A 17 -13.99 -0.44 -10.66
CA ILE A 17 -14.42 0.06 -11.97
C ILE A 17 -14.50 -1.15 -12.91
N GLU A 18 -15.63 -1.31 -13.60
CA GLU A 18 -15.77 -2.29 -14.67
C GLU A 18 -15.05 -1.78 -15.92
N THR A 19 -14.06 -2.53 -16.37
CA THR A 19 -13.17 -2.11 -17.45
C THR A 19 -13.85 -2.04 -18.82
N SER A 20 -14.90 -2.83 -19.04
CA SER A 20 -15.62 -2.86 -20.31
C SER A 20 -16.59 -1.68 -20.48
N SER A 21 -17.23 -1.22 -19.41
CA SER A 21 -18.22 -0.13 -19.42
C SER A 21 -17.71 1.19 -18.88
N ASP A 22 -16.51 1.21 -18.28
CA ASP A 22 -15.93 2.36 -17.56
C ASP A 22 -16.88 2.90 -16.46
N THR A 23 -17.59 2.00 -15.79
CA THR A 23 -18.54 2.35 -14.72
C THR A 23 -18.04 1.90 -13.36
N LYS A 24 -18.26 2.72 -12.33
CA LYS A 24 -18.04 2.31 -10.94
C LYS A 24 -19.12 1.31 -10.53
N THR A 25 -18.71 0.11 -10.14
CA THR A 25 -19.65 -0.96 -9.73
C THR A 25 -19.78 -1.06 -8.21
N ASN A 26 -18.72 -0.71 -7.47
CA ASN A 26 -18.69 -0.86 -6.01
C ASN A 26 -17.86 0.24 -5.34
N ASP A 27 -18.32 0.63 -4.16
CA ASP A 27 -17.61 1.45 -3.18
C ASP A 27 -17.26 0.56 -1.97
N PHE A 28 -16.04 0.70 -1.45
CA PHE A 28 -15.62 0.03 -0.22
C PHE A 28 -15.43 1.05 0.90
N ASN A 29 -16.18 0.86 1.99
CA ASN A 29 -16.36 1.85 3.05
C ASN A 29 -15.26 1.76 4.13
N PHE A 30 -14.00 1.74 3.73
CA PHE A 30 -12.87 1.86 4.63
C PHE A 30 -11.86 2.91 4.12
N PRO A 31 -11.23 3.66 5.03
CA PRO A 31 -10.25 4.66 4.63
C PRO A 31 -8.99 3.97 4.09
N ILE A 32 -8.46 4.49 3.00
CA ILE A 32 -7.26 3.95 2.35
C ILE A 32 -6.24 5.05 2.04
N GLN A 33 -4.98 4.79 2.36
CA GLN A 33 -3.85 5.62 1.98
C GLN A 33 -3.18 5.05 0.73
N SER A 34 -2.61 3.85 0.79
CA SER A 34 -1.91 3.20 -0.33
C SER A 34 -2.43 1.78 -0.55
N MET A 35 -2.33 1.32 -1.80
CA MET A 35 -2.56 -0.08 -2.16
C MET A 35 -1.44 -0.62 -3.05
N ALA A 36 -1.22 -1.93 -3.02
CA ALA A 36 -0.39 -2.64 -3.99
C ALA A 36 -1.03 -3.99 -4.32
N LEU A 37 -0.90 -4.44 -5.56
CA LEU A 37 -1.28 -5.80 -5.94
C LEU A 37 -0.37 -6.79 -5.21
N PHE A 38 -0.95 -7.82 -4.62
CA PHE A 38 -0.22 -8.85 -3.88
C PHE A 38 -0.86 -10.20 -4.16
N GLN A 39 -0.33 -10.89 -5.17
CA GLN A 39 -0.88 -12.13 -5.68
C GLN A 39 -2.35 -11.94 -6.10
N ASP A 40 -3.28 -12.70 -5.50
CA ASP A 40 -4.73 -12.66 -5.71
C ASP A 40 -5.46 -11.67 -4.77
N LYS A 41 -4.70 -10.82 -4.08
CA LYS A 41 -5.19 -9.85 -3.09
C LYS A 41 -4.61 -8.47 -3.34
N LEU A 42 -5.09 -7.50 -2.58
CA LEU A 42 -4.44 -6.20 -2.43
C LEU A 42 -3.83 -6.08 -1.04
N LEU A 43 -2.62 -5.53 -0.96
CA LEU A 43 -2.12 -4.91 0.27
C LEU A 43 -2.74 -3.53 0.40
N ILE A 44 -3.15 -3.18 1.61
CA ILE A 44 -3.86 -1.95 1.95
C ILE A 44 -3.17 -1.33 3.16
N SER A 45 -2.90 -0.03 3.08
CA SER A 45 -2.54 0.79 4.24
C SER A 45 -3.64 1.81 4.47
N GLN A 46 -3.89 2.12 5.73
CA GLN A 46 -4.88 3.12 6.12
C GLN A 46 -4.16 4.41 6.54
N PRO A 47 -4.82 5.58 6.45
CA PRO A 47 -4.23 6.85 6.87
C PRO A 47 -3.69 6.78 8.31
N ASN A 48 -2.49 7.31 8.52
CA ASN A 48 -1.81 7.38 9.83
C ASN A 48 -1.59 6.01 10.50
N SER A 49 -1.54 4.92 9.74
CA SER A 49 -1.32 3.56 10.25
C SER A 49 -0.08 2.93 9.62
N LEU A 50 0.69 2.21 10.44
CA LEU A 50 1.77 1.32 9.99
C LEU A 50 1.29 -0.13 9.82
N SER A 51 0.03 -0.42 10.12
CA SER A 51 -0.57 -1.73 9.86
C SER A 51 -0.82 -1.87 8.36
N ILE A 52 -0.25 -2.92 7.79
CA ILE A 52 -0.54 -3.38 6.44
C ILE A 52 -1.57 -4.49 6.56
N LYS A 53 -2.65 -4.33 5.81
CA LYS A 53 -3.78 -5.25 5.76
C LYS A 53 -3.91 -5.84 4.36
N THR A 54 -4.67 -6.93 4.25
CA THR A 54 -5.05 -7.51 2.96
C THR A 54 -6.52 -7.31 2.68
N PHE A 55 -6.85 -7.11 1.40
CA PHE A 55 -8.20 -7.12 0.87
C PHE A 55 -8.31 -8.24 -0.16
N ASN A 56 -9.30 -9.12 0.01
CA ASN A 56 -9.55 -10.23 -0.90
C ASN A 56 -10.41 -9.74 -2.08
N THR A 57 -9.83 -9.71 -3.28
CA THR A 57 -10.51 -9.24 -4.50
C THR A 57 -11.47 -10.26 -5.09
N LEU A 58 -11.48 -11.51 -4.62
CA LEU A 58 -12.43 -12.52 -5.04
C LEU A 58 -13.73 -12.46 -4.23
N SER A 59 -13.62 -12.28 -2.91
CA SER A 59 -14.79 -12.18 -2.03
C SER A 59 -15.35 -10.76 -1.93
N GLU A 60 -14.54 -9.74 -2.24
CA GLU A 60 -14.91 -8.32 -2.24
C GLU A 60 -15.64 -7.86 -0.96
N SER A 61 -15.29 -8.41 0.20
CA SER A 61 -15.93 -8.04 1.46
C SER A 61 -15.41 -6.68 1.94
N ASN A 62 -16.25 -5.90 2.63
CA ASN A 62 -15.84 -4.64 3.27
C ASN A 62 -14.92 -4.86 4.51
N ILE A 63 -14.29 -6.03 4.63
CA ILE A 63 -13.47 -6.41 5.77
C ILE A 63 -12.03 -6.56 5.31
N LEU A 64 -11.14 -5.79 5.93
CA LEU A 64 -9.70 -5.93 5.78
C LEU A 64 -9.17 -6.95 6.80
N SER A 65 -8.27 -7.82 6.37
CA SER A 65 -7.57 -8.76 7.28
C SER A 65 -6.21 -8.19 7.66
N ASP A 66 -5.86 -8.26 8.94
CA ASP A 66 -4.51 -7.92 9.40
C ASP A 66 -3.47 -8.81 8.72
N PHE A 67 -2.33 -8.23 8.35
CA PHE A 67 -1.24 -8.96 7.72
C PHE A 67 0.08 -8.77 8.47
N PHE A 68 0.62 -7.54 8.51
CA PHE A 68 1.78 -7.24 9.36
C PHE A 68 1.81 -5.77 9.77
N ILE A 69 2.73 -5.42 10.67
CA ILE A 69 2.99 -4.04 11.10
C ILE A 69 4.38 -3.65 10.61
N ALA A 70 4.46 -2.60 9.79
CA ALA A 70 5.73 -2.06 9.30
C ALA A 70 6.38 -1.14 10.35
N SER A 71 6.63 -1.66 11.55
CA SER A 71 7.07 -0.89 12.74
C SER A 71 8.39 -0.15 12.58
N SER A 72 9.24 -0.58 11.64
CA SER A 72 10.53 0.04 11.33
C SER A 72 10.42 1.33 10.50
N ILE A 73 9.20 1.72 10.08
CA ILE A 73 8.92 2.92 9.28
C ILE A 73 8.55 4.09 10.19
N THR A 74 9.12 5.26 9.92
CA THR A 74 8.75 6.50 10.60
C THR A 74 7.60 7.22 9.92
N THR A 75 7.61 7.28 8.59
CA THR A 75 6.62 7.99 7.79
C THR A 75 6.27 7.18 6.55
N PHE A 76 5.20 6.39 6.64
CA PHE A 76 4.76 5.53 5.55
C PHE A 76 4.36 6.36 4.32
N TYR A 77 5.03 6.10 3.20
CA TYR A 77 4.85 6.87 1.97
C TYR A 77 4.36 6.04 0.78
N GLY A 78 4.33 4.72 0.93
CA GLY A 78 3.78 3.82 -0.07
C GLY A 78 4.34 2.42 0.09
N MET A 79 3.88 1.51 -0.77
CA MET A 79 4.38 0.16 -0.83
C MET A 79 4.30 -0.40 -2.24
N TYR A 80 5.08 -1.44 -2.47
CA TYR A 80 5.13 -2.19 -3.70
C TYR A 80 5.40 -3.66 -3.38
N PHE A 81 4.73 -4.58 -4.07
CA PHE A 81 5.08 -5.99 -4.05
C PHE A 81 5.73 -6.36 -5.38
N SER A 82 6.85 -7.07 -5.31
CA SER A 82 7.52 -7.62 -6.48
C SER A 82 7.34 -9.13 -6.53
N ALA A 83 6.72 -9.61 -7.60
CA ALA A 83 6.69 -11.05 -7.92
C ALA A 83 8.06 -11.58 -8.39
N ILE A 84 8.95 -10.70 -8.85
CA ILE A 84 10.31 -11.06 -9.29
C ILE A 84 11.15 -11.47 -8.09
N SER A 85 11.24 -10.62 -7.07
CA SER A 85 12.01 -10.92 -5.86
C SER A 85 11.22 -11.66 -4.78
N ASN A 86 9.90 -11.81 -4.94
CA ASN A 86 8.97 -12.29 -3.91
C ASN A 86 9.09 -11.50 -2.60
N LYS A 87 9.17 -10.18 -2.70
CA LYS A 87 9.32 -9.26 -1.56
C LYS A 87 8.29 -8.14 -1.58
N ILE A 88 8.00 -7.64 -0.39
CA ILE A 88 7.23 -6.44 -0.16
C ILE A 88 8.21 -5.32 0.19
N TYR A 89 8.09 -4.20 -0.52
CA TYR A 89 8.88 -3.01 -0.31
C TYR A 89 7.97 -1.92 0.23
N CYS A 90 8.28 -1.37 1.39
CA CYS A 90 7.61 -0.22 1.94
C CYS A 90 8.53 0.99 1.87
N PHE A 91 7.95 2.15 1.56
CA PHE A 91 8.68 3.39 1.43
C PHE A 91 8.51 4.25 2.67
N ASP A 92 9.62 4.67 3.26
CA ASP A 92 9.66 5.56 4.41
C ASP A 92 10.18 6.93 3.96
N ALA A 93 9.31 7.93 4.01
CA ALA A 93 9.67 9.33 3.74
C ALA A 93 10.51 9.94 4.87
N ASN A 94 10.64 9.26 6.01
CA ASN A 94 11.44 9.65 7.16
C ASN A 94 11.27 11.14 7.47
N ASN A 95 10.06 11.55 7.89
CA ASN A 95 9.65 12.93 8.21
C ASN A 95 9.50 13.93 7.04
N TYR A 96 9.59 13.48 5.78
CA TYR A 96 9.44 14.29 4.57
C TYR A 96 10.56 15.29 4.24
N ASN A 97 11.48 15.53 5.16
CA ASN A 97 12.54 16.53 5.05
C ASN A 97 13.95 15.94 5.05
N ALA A 98 14.09 14.64 5.36
CA ALA A 98 15.35 13.92 5.37
C ALA A 98 15.41 12.86 4.26
N THR A 99 16.60 12.32 4.02
CA THR A 99 16.75 11.12 3.18
C THR A 99 15.84 10.01 3.71
N GLY A 100 15.10 9.38 2.81
CA GLY A 100 14.18 8.32 3.11
C GLY A 100 14.83 6.94 3.07
N PHE A 101 13.98 5.93 3.23
CA PHE A 101 14.40 4.53 3.19
C PHE A 101 13.42 3.68 2.40
N VAL A 102 13.94 2.60 1.82
CA VAL A 102 13.11 1.48 1.35
C VAL A 102 13.34 0.32 2.29
N LEU A 103 12.26 -0.22 2.85
CA LEU A 103 12.30 -1.37 3.75
C LEU A 103 11.73 -2.58 3.01
N GLN A 104 12.48 -3.67 3.05
CA GLN A 104 12.14 -4.94 2.43
C GLN A 104 11.63 -5.90 3.49
N TYR A 105 10.53 -6.56 3.17
CA TYR A 105 9.87 -7.59 3.95
C TYR A 105 9.66 -8.84 3.09
N ASP A 106 9.65 -10.00 3.74
CA ASP A 106 9.27 -11.25 3.10
C ASP A 106 7.75 -11.37 2.89
N LEU A 107 7.28 -12.50 2.35
CA LEU A 107 5.86 -12.77 2.11
C LEU A 107 5.04 -12.99 3.39
N ASN A 108 5.67 -13.07 4.56
CA ASN A 108 5.01 -13.15 5.85
C ASN A 108 5.03 -11.81 6.60
N GLY A 109 5.56 -10.75 5.97
CA GLY A 109 5.70 -9.43 6.59
C GLY A 109 6.86 -9.33 7.59
N VAL A 110 7.81 -10.26 7.55
CA VAL A 110 9.03 -10.21 8.37
C VAL A 110 10.02 -9.27 7.73
N PHE A 111 10.53 -8.31 8.50
CA PHE A 111 11.54 -7.37 8.05
C PHE A 111 12.86 -8.08 7.73
N GLU A 112 13.45 -7.77 6.58
CA GLU A 112 14.72 -8.37 6.14
C GLU A 112 15.83 -7.35 5.97
N LYS A 113 15.54 -6.22 5.32
CA LYS A 113 16.58 -5.28 4.91
C LYS A 113 16.06 -3.86 4.79
N LYS A 114 16.96 -2.89 5.01
CA LYS A 114 16.71 -1.46 4.85
C LYS A 114 17.75 -0.86 3.89
N TYR A 115 17.27 -0.07 2.94
CA TYR A 115 18.07 0.65 1.96
C TYR A 115 17.95 2.14 2.23
N HIS A 116 19.07 2.82 2.39
CA HIS A 116 19.12 4.28 2.42
C HIS A 116 18.99 4.81 0.99
N VAL A 117 18.09 5.76 0.79
CA VAL A 117 17.78 6.32 -0.53
C VAL A 117 17.59 7.84 -0.44
N GLY A 118 17.16 8.47 -1.52
CA GLY A 118 16.85 9.90 -1.56
C GLY A 118 15.62 10.30 -0.75
N LEU A 119 15.27 11.58 -0.84
CA LEU A 119 14.11 12.18 -0.22
C LEU A 119 12.80 11.58 -0.77
N ASN A 120 11.83 11.29 0.10
CA ASN A 120 10.45 10.91 -0.25
C ASN A 120 10.34 9.80 -1.32
N PRO A 121 10.94 8.62 -1.09
CA PRO A 121 10.93 7.52 -2.06
C PRO A 121 9.49 7.06 -2.32
N SER A 122 9.05 7.03 -3.57
CA SER A 122 7.64 6.72 -3.91
C SER A 122 7.47 5.63 -4.97
N LYS A 123 8.57 5.22 -5.62
CA LYS A 123 8.58 4.22 -6.67
C LYS A 123 9.84 3.38 -6.59
N ILE A 124 9.71 2.12 -6.98
CA ILE A 124 10.82 1.18 -7.15
C ILE A 124 10.63 0.47 -8.48
N VAL A 125 11.72 0.22 -9.17
CA VAL A 125 11.77 -0.65 -10.35
C VAL A 125 12.68 -1.81 -10.00
N ILE A 126 12.16 -3.02 -10.08
CA ILE A 126 12.93 -4.25 -9.93
C ILE A 126 13.28 -4.72 -11.34
N TYR A 127 14.57 -4.90 -11.60
CA TYR A 127 15.09 -5.37 -12.88
C TYR A 127 15.94 -6.62 -12.66
N GLU A 128 16.00 -7.48 -13.68
CA GLU A 128 16.91 -8.61 -13.81
C GLU A 128 18.00 -8.29 -14.84
#